data_AF-A0A7W0MKK5-F1
#
_entry.id   AF-A0A7W0MKK5-F1
#
_cell.length_a   1.000
_cell.length_b   1.000
_cell.length_c   1.000
_cell.angle_alpha   90.00
_cell.angle_beta   90.00
_cell.angle_gamma   90.00
#
_symmetry.space_group_name_H-M   'P 1'
#
loop_
_entity.id
_entity.type
_entity.pdbx_description
1 polymer ?
#
loop_
_entity_poly.entity_id
_entity_poly.type
_entity_poly.pdbx_seq_one_letter_code
_entity_poly.pdbx_strand_id
1 'polypeptide(L)'
;MCHGMTGEGDGMVVRRGFRKPPSFHSEQLLENNSSSAHLFDVITNGWGAMPDYASMIPPEDRWRIIAYVRALQLSQRAKIEDVPADKRNSLQSGGAAQPPHGNGQTPPGGAHQ
;
A
#
# COMPACT_ATOMS: atom_id res chain seq x y z
N MET A 1 -6.42 -10.08 5.81
CA MET A 1 -7.16 -10.03 7.09
C MET A 1 -7.68 -8.60 7.35
N CYS A 2 -6.97 -7.68 8.01
CA CYS A 2 -7.40 -6.27 8.15
C CYS A 2 -6.66 -5.30 7.21
N HIS A 3 -5.34 -5.39 7.10
CA HIS A 3 -4.52 -4.41 6.37
C HIS A 3 -4.48 -4.58 4.84
N GLY A 4 -5.19 -5.57 4.29
CA GLY A 4 -5.10 -5.91 2.86
C GLY A 4 -3.78 -6.58 2.49
N MET A 5 -3.66 -7.05 1.25
CA MET A 5 -2.45 -7.75 0.79
C MET A 5 -1.33 -6.79 0.38
N THR A 6 -1.73 -5.62 -0.12
CA THR A 6 -0.84 -4.53 -0.56
C THR A 6 -0.62 -3.47 0.53
N GLY A 7 -1.24 -3.61 1.69
CA GLY A 7 -1.12 -2.66 2.80
C GLY A 7 -2.08 -1.46 2.74
N GLU A 8 -3.10 -1.49 1.88
CA GLU A 8 -4.05 -0.38 1.68
C GLU A 8 -5.13 -0.24 2.77
N GLY A 9 -5.13 -1.13 3.75
CA GLY A 9 -6.15 -1.16 4.80
C GLY A 9 -7.52 -1.59 4.27
N ASP A 10 -7.58 -2.36 3.20
CA ASP A 10 -8.82 -2.77 2.52
C ASP A 10 -9.14 -4.27 2.68
N GLY A 11 -8.57 -4.88 3.73
CA GLY A 11 -8.72 -6.31 3.99
C GLY A 11 -10.17 -6.75 4.21
N MET A 12 -10.42 -8.06 4.05
CA MET A 12 -11.74 -8.70 4.21
C MET A 12 -12.50 -8.27 5.48
N VAL A 13 -11.81 -8.03 6.60
CA VAL A 13 -12.45 -7.58 7.85
C VAL A 13 -13.05 -6.17 7.71
N VAL A 14 -12.35 -5.26 7.02
CA VAL A 14 -12.84 -3.89 6.74
C VAL A 14 -14.09 -3.94 5.85
N ARG A 15 -14.09 -4.84 4.85
CA ARG A 15 -15.23 -5.07 3.96
C ARG A 15 -16.48 -5.60 4.68
N ARG A 16 -16.34 -6.06 5.92
CA ARG A 16 -17.43 -6.51 6.80
C ARG A 16 -17.91 -5.44 7.78
N GLY A 17 -17.50 -4.17 7.61
CA GLY A 17 -18.00 -3.03 8.38
C GLY A 17 -17.12 -2.59 9.55
N PHE A 18 -15.95 -3.20 9.74
CA PHE A 18 -14.98 -2.75 10.75
C PHE A 18 -14.23 -1.49 10.30
N ARG A 19 -13.75 -0.71 11.26
CA ARG A 19 -12.97 0.51 10.99
C ARG A 19 -11.77 0.19 10.11
N LYS A 20 -11.62 0.97 9.04
CA LYS A 20 -10.45 0.90 8.14
C LYS A 20 -9.17 1.28 8.90
N PRO A 21 -8.15 0.41 8.96
CA PRO A 21 -6.85 0.80 9.49
C PRO A 21 -6.14 1.76 8.54
N PRO A 22 -5.15 2.53 9.02
CA PRO A 22 -4.33 3.37 8.15
C PRO A 22 -3.65 2.53 7.04
N SER A 23 -3.58 3.09 5.83
CA SER A 23 -2.75 2.51 4.77
C SER A 23 -1.27 2.65 5.14
N PHE A 24 -0.49 1.60 4.93
CA PHE A 24 0.96 1.61 5.14
C PHE A 24 1.66 2.66 4.27
N HIS A 25 0.99 3.15 3.23
CA HIS A 25 1.52 4.13 2.28
C HIS A 25 1.13 5.57 2.60
N SER A 26 0.43 5.82 3.71
CA SER A 26 0.11 7.18 4.15
C SER A 26 1.37 7.94 4.60
N GLU A 27 1.47 9.24 4.27
CA GLU A 27 2.60 10.11 4.63
C GLU A 27 2.92 10.03 6.14
N GLN A 28 1.90 9.95 6.99
CA GLN A 28 2.05 9.80 8.43
C GLN A 28 2.88 8.57 8.84
N LEU A 29 2.66 7.40 8.20
CA LEU A 29 3.40 6.17 8.50
C LEU A 29 4.78 6.10 7.84
N LEU A 30 5.10 7.05 6.96
CA LEU A 30 6.38 7.09 6.25
C LEU A 30 7.32 8.14 6.82
N GLU A 31 6.79 9.33 7.11
CA GLU A 31 7.57 10.51 7.42
C GLU A 31 7.59 10.79 8.92
N ASN A 32 6.45 10.65 9.60
CA ASN A 32 6.20 11.48 10.80
C ASN A 32 6.06 10.78 12.14
N ASN A 33 5.98 9.44 12.26
CA ASN A 33 6.00 8.81 13.59
C ASN A 33 6.13 7.29 13.64
N SER A 34 6.25 6.61 12.50
CA SER A 34 6.40 5.15 12.50
C SER A 34 7.84 4.78 12.29
N SER A 35 8.67 4.96 13.32
CA SER A 35 9.95 4.26 13.36
C SER A 35 9.70 2.75 13.32
N SER A 36 10.66 1.95 12.86
CA SER A 36 10.50 0.49 12.91
C SER A 36 10.29 0.00 14.36
N ALA A 37 10.80 0.74 15.35
CA ALA A 37 10.50 0.51 16.77
C ALA A 37 9.03 0.81 17.13
N HIS A 38 8.43 1.87 16.61
CA HIS A 38 6.99 2.12 16.81
C HIS A 38 6.13 1.02 16.20
N LEU A 39 6.47 0.53 15.00
CA LEU A 39 5.76 -0.61 14.40
C LEU A 39 5.91 -1.88 15.25
N PHE A 40 7.10 -2.10 15.82
CA PHE A 40 7.34 -3.20 16.75
C PHE A 40 6.46 -3.07 18.01
N ASP A 41 6.37 -1.87 18.57
CA ASP A 41 5.51 -1.56 19.72
C ASP A 41 4.03 -1.80 19.40
N VAL A 42 3.53 -1.32 18.26
CA VAL A 42 2.15 -1.54 17.80
C VAL A 42 1.83 -3.03 17.66
N ILE A 43 2.74 -3.84 17.10
CA ILE A 43 2.53 -5.29 16.99
C ILE A 43 2.58 -5.95 18.38
N THR A 44 3.42 -5.45 19.28
CA THR A 44 3.64 -6.03 20.60
C THR A 44 2.53 -5.70 21.59
N ASN A 45 2.04 -4.46 21.59
CA ASN A 45 1.17 -3.92 22.63
C ASN A 45 -0.20 -3.50 22.08
N GLY A 46 -0.42 -3.63 20.77
CA GLY A 46 -1.62 -3.14 20.10
C GLY A 46 -1.61 -1.62 19.92
N TRP A 47 -2.59 -1.11 19.17
CA TRP A 47 -2.79 0.33 19.00
C TRP A 47 -4.20 0.65 18.52
N GLY A 48 -4.91 1.49 19.27
CA GLY A 48 -6.31 1.83 18.96
C GLY A 48 -7.18 0.57 18.92
N ALA A 49 -7.75 0.25 17.76
CA ALA A 49 -8.58 -0.94 17.55
C ALA A 49 -7.77 -2.19 17.14
N MET A 50 -6.45 -2.06 16.93
CA MET A 50 -5.58 -3.19 16.63
C MET A 50 -5.20 -3.89 17.94
N PRO A 51 -5.51 -5.20 18.10
CA PRO A 51 -5.12 -5.95 19.29
C PRO A 51 -3.61 -6.16 19.34
N ASP A 52 -3.09 -6.53 20.51
CA ASP A 52 -1.71 -6.98 20.64
C ASP A 52 -1.53 -8.37 20.01
N TYR A 53 -0.29 -8.68 19.63
CA TYR A 53 0.10 -9.98 19.11
C TYR A 53 1.27 -10.61 19.88
N ALA A 54 1.52 -10.16 21.11
CA ALA A 54 2.72 -10.52 21.84
C ALA A 54 2.85 -12.03 22.07
N SER A 55 1.74 -12.67 22.42
CA SER A 55 1.66 -14.10 22.73
C SER A 55 1.65 -14.99 21.49
N MET A 56 1.32 -14.43 20.32
CA MET A 56 1.13 -15.18 19.08
C MET A 56 2.34 -15.10 18.14
N ILE A 57 3.08 -13.99 18.17
CA ILE A 57 4.17 -13.73 17.23
C ILE A 57 5.47 -13.52 18.01
N PRO A 58 6.49 -14.37 17.87
CA PRO A 58 7.79 -14.17 18.51
C PRO A 58 8.44 -12.84 18.09
N PRO A 59 9.28 -12.21 18.95
CA PRO A 59 9.92 -10.93 18.65
C PRO A 59 10.66 -10.89 17.30
N GLU A 60 11.35 -11.96 16.93
CA GLU A 60 12.07 -12.04 15.65
C GLU A 60 11.12 -11.92 14.45
N ASP A 61 9.99 -12.62 14.48
CA ASP A 61 9.02 -12.57 13.39
C ASP A 61 8.31 -11.21 13.30
N ARG A 62 8.18 -10.47 14.40
CA ARG A 62 7.69 -9.08 14.36
C ARG A 62 8.63 -8.20 13.54
N TRP A 63 9.95 -8.34 13.71
CA TRP A 63 10.93 -7.62 12.89
C TRP A 63 10.86 -8.02 11.41
N ARG A 64 10.66 -9.31 11.11
CA ARG A 64 10.48 -9.77 9.72
C ARG A 64 9.21 -9.20 9.08
N ILE A 65 8.11 -9.14 9.83
CA ILE A 65 6.86 -8.49 9.39
C ILE A 65 7.10 -7.01 9.09
N ILE A 66 7.81 -6.31 10.00
CA ILE A 66 8.14 -4.89 9.80
C ILE A 66 9.00 -4.69 8.56
N ALA A 67 10.00 -5.54 8.32
CA ALA A 67 10.81 -5.49 7.11
C ALA A 67 9.95 -5.67 5.84
N TYR A 68 8.96 -6.56 5.86
CA TYR A 68 8.02 -6.73 4.75
C TYR A 68 7.13 -5.50 4.56
N VAL A 69 6.65 -4.87 5.65
CA VAL A 69 5.91 -3.59 5.57
C VAL A 69 6.78 -2.50 4.92
N ARG A 70 8.08 -2.42 5.24
CA ARG A 70 9.00 -1.49 4.59
C ARG A 70 9.20 -1.80 3.11
N ALA A 71 9.28 -3.07 2.75
CA ALA A 71 9.36 -3.47 1.35
C ALA A 71 8.11 -3.04 0.57
N LEU A 72 6.91 -3.16 1.16
CA LEU A 72 5.68 -2.65 0.55
C LEU A 72 5.73 -1.12 0.37
N GLN A 73 6.15 -0.38 1.40
CA GLN A 73 6.29 1.08 1.33
C GLN A 73 7.26 1.51 0.21
N LEU A 74 8.38 0.81 0.06
CA LEU A 74 9.35 1.04 -1.00
C LEU A 74 8.75 0.69 -2.38
N SER A 75 8.03 -0.42 -2.50
CA SER A 75 7.46 -0.85 -3.79
C SER A 75 6.50 0.17 -4.42
N GLN A 76 5.79 0.94 -3.60
CA GLN A 76 4.88 2.00 -4.09
C GLN A 76 5.58 3.34 -4.37
N ARG A 77 6.86 3.46 -4.00
CA ARG A 77 7.65 4.70 -4.14
C ARG A 77 8.99 4.50 -4.85
N ALA A 78 9.22 3.32 -5.40
CA ALA A 78 10.45 2.99 -6.08
C ALA A 78 10.63 3.90 -7.28
N LYS A 79 11.80 4.53 -7.38
CA LYS A 79 12.20 5.35 -8.52
C LYS A 79 13.07 4.53 -9.46
N ILE A 80 13.22 4.99 -10.70
CA ILE A 80 14.09 4.31 -11.66
C ILE A 80 15.56 4.34 -11.20
N GLU A 81 15.94 5.31 -10.37
CA GLU A 81 17.26 5.40 -9.76
C GLU A 81 17.54 4.25 -8.78
N ASP A 82 16.51 3.75 -8.10
CA ASP A 82 16.60 2.62 -7.14
C ASP A 82 16.84 1.28 -7.85
N VAL A 83 16.65 1.24 -9.17
CA VAL A 83 16.88 0.05 -9.99
C VAL A 83 18.37 0.00 -10.40
N PRO A 84 19.05 -1.16 -10.27
CA PRO A 84 20.40 -1.35 -10.77
C PRO A 84 20.55 -0.95 -12.24
N ALA A 85 21.65 -0.27 -12.58
CA ALA A 85 21.82 0.35 -13.90
C ALA A 85 21.68 -0.66 -15.07
N ASP A 86 22.16 -1.88 -14.88
CA ASP A 86 22.07 -2.99 -15.85
C ASP A 86 20.63 -3.51 -16.05
N LYS A 87 19.70 -3.19 -15.15
CA LYS A 87 18.28 -3.60 -15.21
C LYS A 87 17.34 -2.51 -15.70
N ARG A 88 17.74 -1.22 -15.64
CA ARG A 88 16.87 -0.08 -16.00
C ARG A 88 16.30 -0.17 -17.43
N ASN A 89 17.11 -0.61 -18.40
CA ASN A 89 16.69 -0.71 -19.79
C ASN A 89 15.52 -1.69 -19.99
N SER A 90 15.42 -2.73 -19.17
CA SER A 90 14.33 -3.71 -19.25
C SER A 90 12.97 -3.18 -18.79
N LEU A 91 12.95 -2.08 -18.03
CA LEU A 91 11.72 -1.46 -17.50
C LEU A 91 11.17 -0.34 -18.41
N GLN A 92 12.03 0.26 -19.23
CA GLN A 92 11.64 1.32 -20.18
C GLN A 92 10.76 0.80 -21.32
N SER A 93 10.89 -0.49 -21.67
CA SER A 93 10.12 -1.12 -22.75
C SER A 93 8.68 -1.52 -22.36
N GLY A 94 8.28 -1.36 -21.09
CA GLY A 94 6.95 -1.74 -20.57
C GLY A 94 6.02 -0.57 -20.22
N GLY A 95 6.45 0.67 -20.45
CA GLY A 95 5.74 1.88 -20.03
C GLY A 95 4.66 2.37 -21.01
N ALA A 96 3.64 1.56 -21.29
CA ALA A 96 2.40 2.05 -21.90
C ALA A 96 1.19 1.23 -21.42
N ALA A 97 0.95 1.20 -20.10
CA ALA A 97 -0.41 0.98 -19.61
C ALA A 97 -1.18 2.30 -19.77
N GLN A 98 -1.66 2.54 -20.99
CA GLN A 98 -2.53 3.66 -21.32
C GLN A 98 -3.88 3.43 -20.61
N PRO A 99 -4.39 4.35 -19.78
CA PRO A 99 -5.76 4.25 -19.28
C PRO A 99 -6.71 4.33 -20.49
N PRO A 100 -7.83 3.59 -20.51
CA PRO A 100 -8.81 3.74 -21.57
C PRO A 100 -9.44 5.13 -21.45
N HIS A 101 -8.92 6.09 -22.22
CA HIS A 101 -9.60 7.34 -22.50
C HIS A 101 -10.80 7.03 -23.39
N GLY A 102 -11.96 6.83 -22.76
CA GLY A 102 -13.25 6.83 -23.44
C GLY A 102 -13.57 8.25 -23.93
N ASN A 103 -13.06 8.63 -25.11
CA ASN A 103 -13.52 9.82 -25.82
C ASN A 103 -14.53 9.40 -26.90
N GLY A 104 -15.76 9.16 -26.48
CA GLY A 104 -16.93 9.16 -27.36
C GLY A 104 -17.49 10.57 -27.44
N GLN A 105 -16.92 11.39 -28.31
CA GLN A 105 -17.52 12.65 -28.73
C GLN A 105 -18.81 12.34 -29.49
N THR A 106 -19.96 12.72 -28.93
CA THR A 106 -21.23 12.75 -29.66
C THR A 106 -21.21 13.97 -30.60
N PRO A 107 -21.39 13.81 -31.92
CA PRO A 107 -21.48 14.95 -32.83
C PRO A 107 -22.82 15.68 -32.66
N PRO A 108 -22.91 16.98 -33.00
CA PRO A 108 -24.16 17.72 -32.95
C PRO A 108 -24.94 17.56 -34.26
N GLY A 109 -26.25 17.34 -34.14
CA GLY A 109 -27.24 17.40 -35.21
C GLY A 109 -28.54 16.82 -34.65
N GLY A 110 -29.68 17.51 -34.57
CA GLY A 110 -30.26 18.51 -35.45
C GLY A 110 -31.66 17.99 -35.80
N ALA A 111 -32.69 18.68 -35.30
CA ALA A 111 -34.14 18.56 -35.49
C ALA A 111 -34.74 17.44 -36.38
N HIS A 112 -35.86 16.84 -35.93
CA HIS A 112 -37.19 17.01 -36.54
C HIS A 112 -38.25 16.04 -35.96
N GLN A 113 -39.39 16.64 -35.56
CA GLN A 113 -40.73 16.09 -35.30
C GLN A 113 -40.98 15.39 -33.96
#